data_AF-A0A1Q7IJH1-F1
#
_entry.id   AF-A0A1Q7IJH1-F1
#
_cell.length_a   1.000
_cell.length_b   1.000
_cell.length_c   1.000
_cell.angle_alpha   90.00
_cell.angle_beta   90.00
_cell.angle_gamma   90.00
#
_symmetry.space_group_name_H-M   'P 1'
#
loop_
_entity.id
_entity.type
_entity.pdbx_description
1 polymer ?
#
loop_
_entity_poly.entity_id
_entity_poly.type
_entity_poly.pdbx_seq_one_letter_code
_entity_poly.pdbx_strand_id
1 'polypeptide(L)'
;MARGNSHMLAGKVVLFLQFGFIVFLIYALSAEYQSNQFQQSWISVKASWLQYLLNGYLAAALIGVFIGGAFLLVGDIVRNRRRRGGLKTVV
;
A
#
# COMPACT_ATOMS: atom_id res chain seq x y z
N MET A 1 2.85 -25.16 20.57
CA MET A 1 2.78 -24.98 19.10
C MET A 1 2.55 -23.50 18.72
N ALA A 2 3.54 -22.62 18.87
CA ALA A 2 3.38 -21.16 18.64
C ALA A 2 4.08 -20.62 17.37
N ARG A 3 4.75 -21.49 16.60
CA ARG A 3 5.62 -21.11 15.47
C ARG A 3 4.85 -20.68 14.21
N GLY A 4 3.62 -21.16 14.02
CA GLY A 4 2.82 -20.90 12.80
C GLY A 4 2.36 -19.44 12.61
N ASN A 5 1.97 -18.75 13.69
CA ASN A 5 1.39 -17.40 13.57
C ASN A 5 2.40 -16.30 13.21
N SER A 6 3.68 -16.49 13.53
CA SER A 6 4.72 -15.47 13.30
C SER A 6 5.04 -15.32 11.82
N HIS A 7 5.12 -16.44 11.11
CA HIS A 7 5.41 -16.48 9.67
C HIS A 7 4.26 -15.86 8.84
N MET A 8 3.01 -16.10 9.22
CA MET A 8 1.86 -15.46 8.58
C MET A 8 1.85 -13.94 8.79
N LEU A 9 2.17 -13.45 9.99
CA LEU A 9 2.25 -12.02 10.25
C LEU A 9 3.38 -11.37 9.44
N ALA A 10 4.56 -12.00 9.42
CA ALA A 10 5.68 -11.53 8.60
C ALA A 10 5.31 -11.49 7.12
N GLY A 11 4.63 -12.52 6.60
CA GLY A 11 4.14 -12.54 5.22
C GLY A 11 3.17 -11.39 4.92
N LYS A 12 2.20 -11.12 5.80
CA LYS A 12 1.28 -9.98 5.66
C LYS A 12 2.03 -8.64 5.62
N VAL A 13 3.03 -8.46 6.46
CA VAL A 13 3.85 -7.23 6.51
C VAL A 13 4.65 -7.07 5.22
N VAL A 14 5.30 -8.13 4.73
CA VAL A 14 6.07 -8.09 3.48
C VAL A 14 5.18 -7.74 2.29
N LEU A 15 4.01 -8.38 2.17
CA LEU A 15 3.05 -8.07 1.11
C LEU A 15 2.57 -6.62 1.19
N PHE A 16 2.32 -6.12 2.40
CA PHE A 16 1.90 -4.73 2.60
C PHE A 16 3.01 -3.72 2.23
N LEU A 17 4.26 -4.02 2.57
CA LEU A 17 5.40 -3.19 2.16
C LEU A 17 5.61 -3.21 0.65
N GLN A 18 5.49 -4.37 0.00
CA GLN A 18 5.58 -4.50 -1.45
C GLN A 18 4.47 -3.70 -2.13
N PHE A 19 3.25 -3.74 -1.60
CA PHE A 19 2.16 -2.90 -2.07
C PHE A 19 2.50 -1.41 -1.93
N GLY A 20 3.01 -0.97 -0.77
CA GLY A 20 3.45 0.42 -0.56
C GLY A 20 4.54 0.86 -1.55
N PHE A 21 5.49 -0.02 -1.85
CA PHE A 21 6.53 0.25 -2.85
C PHE A 21 5.94 0.44 -4.26
N ILE A 22 4.95 -0.36 -4.64
CA ILE A 22 4.23 -0.19 -5.91
C ILE A 22 3.48 1.15 -5.94
N VAL A 23 2.79 1.51 -4.85
CA VAL A 23 2.10 2.81 -4.74
C VAL A 23 3.09 3.97 -4.91
N PHE A 24 4.26 3.88 -4.27
CA PHE A 24 5.32 4.88 -4.40
C PHE A 24 5.81 5.03 -5.85
N LEU A 25 6.08 3.92 -6.55
CA LEU A 25 6.49 3.96 -7.95
C LEU A 25 5.42 4.59 -8.86
N ILE A 26 4.14 4.27 -8.63
CA ILE A 26 3.03 4.85 -9.40
C ILE A 26 2.94 6.35 -9.14
N TYR A 27 3.07 6.78 -7.88
CA TYR A 27 3.09 8.19 -7.53
C TYR A 27 4.25 8.94 -8.20
N ALA A 28 5.47 8.39 -8.16
CA ALA A 28 6.63 8.96 -8.83
C ALA A 28 6.42 9.08 -10.34
N LEU A 29 5.85 8.04 -10.97
CA LEU A 29 5.53 8.06 -12.39
C LEU A 29 4.49 9.13 -12.74
N SER A 30 3.45 9.30 -11.92
CA SER A 30 2.48 10.37 -12.08
C SER A 30 3.10 11.75 -11.93
N ALA A 31 4.03 11.93 -10.98
CA ALA A 31 4.74 13.19 -10.78
C ALA A 31 5.64 13.56 -11.98
N GLU A 32 6.39 12.59 -12.51
CA GLU A 32 7.19 12.76 -13.74
C GLU A 32 6.31 13.08 -14.95
N TYR A 33 5.17 12.40 -15.08
CA TYR A 33 4.22 12.71 -16.15
C TYR A 33 3.67 14.15 -16.04
N GLN A 34 3.31 14.60 -14.84
CA GLN A 34 2.79 15.95 -14.61
C GLN A 34 3.85 17.05 -14.82
N SER A 35 5.14 16.75 -14.62
CA SER A 35 6.22 17.71 -14.85
C SER A 35 6.60 17.85 -16.33
N ASN A 36 6.36 16.81 -17.15
CA ASN A 36 6.83 16.77 -18.53
C ASN A 36 5.73 17.02 -19.59
N GLN A 37 5.72 18.23 -20.17
CA GLN A 37 4.74 18.60 -21.20
C GLN A 37 4.82 17.77 -22.49
N PHE A 38 6.01 17.28 -22.88
CA PHE A 38 6.15 16.41 -24.05
C PHE A 38 5.45 15.07 -23.84
N GLN A 39 5.55 14.49 -22.64
CA GLN A 39 4.85 13.24 -22.32
C GLN A 39 3.33 13.44 -22.27
N GLN A 40 2.86 14.55 -21.71
CA GLN A 40 1.43 14.89 -21.70
C GLN A 40 0.87 15.04 -23.12
N SER A 41 1.58 15.73 -24.00
CA SER A 41 1.22 15.90 -25.41
C SER A 41 1.23 14.57 -26.18
N TRP A 42 2.25 13.73 -25.98
CA TRP A 42 2.31 12.44 -26.64
C TRP A 42 1.20 11.49 -26.16
N ILE A 43 0.93 11.45 -24.85
CA ILE A 43 -0.11 10.59 -24.25
C ILE A 43 -1.50 11.06 -24.67
N SER A 44 -1.78 12.36 -24.72
CA SER A 44 -3.10 12.85 -25.16
C SER A 44 -3.44 12.41 -26.59
N VAL A 45 -2.44 12.29 -27.46
CA VAL A 45 -2.60 11.90 -28.86
C VAL A 45 -2.58 10.37 -29.06
N LYS A 46 -1.77 9.63 -28.30
CA LYS A 46 -1.54 8.18 -28.52
C LYS A 46 -2.25 7.27 -27.53
N ALA A 47 -2.49 7.71 -26.31
CA ALA A 47 -3.01 6.89 -25.22
C ALA A 47 -3.81 7.72 -24.20
N SER A 48 -4.86 8.40 -24.67
CA SER A 48 -5.68 9.29 -23.83
C SER A 48 -6.29 8.60 -22.60
N TRP A 49 -6.53 7.29 -22.67
CA TRP A 49 -6.99 6.50 -21.52
C TRP A 49 -5.95 6.43 -20.38
N LEU A 50 -4.64 6.45 -20.70
CA LEU A 50 -3.57 6.48 -19.70
C LEU A 50 -3.52 7.81 -18.96
N GLN A 51 -4.04 8.87 -19.57
CA GLN A 51 -4.04 10.21 -18.99
C GLN A 51 -4.77 10.23 -17.66
N TYR A 52 -5.90 9.51 -17.54
CA TYR A 52 -6.63 9.40 -16.28
C TYR A 52 -5.81 8.71 -15.18
N LEU A 53 -5.07 7.66 -15.53
CA LEU A 53 -4.20 6.93 -14.59
C LEU A 53 -3.01 7.79 -14.14
N LEU A 54 -2.36 8.48 -15.08
CA LEU A 54 -1.15 9.24 -14.83
C LEU A 54 -1.39 10.64 -14.27
N ASN A 55 -2.60 11.20 -14.38
CA ASN A 55 -2.95 12.48 -13.77
C ASN A 55 -3.04 12.45 -12.23
N GLY A 56 -2.66 11.34 -11.60
CA GLY A 56 -2.63 11.21 -10.16
C GLY A 56 -3.93 10.72 -9.52
N TYR A 57 -5.00 10.50 -10.29
CA TYR A 57 -6.24 9.90 -9.75
C TYR A 57 -5.99 8.49 -9.22
N LEU A 58 -5.27 7.65 -9.98
CA LEU A 58 -4.88 6.31 -9.53
C LEU A 58 -3.94 6.40 -8.31
N ALA A 59 -2.94 7.27 -8.36
CA ALA A 59 -1.99 7.44 -7.27
C ALA A 59 -2.71 7.84 -5.97
N ALA A 60 -3.62 8.82 -6.02
CA ALA A 60 -4.40 9.27 -4.88
C ALA A 60 -5.30 8.15 -4.30
N ALA A 61 -5.99 7.40 -5.16
CA ALA A 61 -6.82 6.27 -4.73
C ALA A 61 -5.97 5.19 -4.03
N LEU A 62 -4.82 4.82 -4.62
CA LEU A 62 -3.92 3.83 -4.06
C LEU A 62 -3.28 4.27 -2.74
N ILE A 63 -2.93 5.55 -2.61
CA ILE A 63 -2.47 6.12 -1.34
C ILE A 63 -3.56 6.02 -0.27
N GLY A 64 -4.81 6.32 -0.61
CA GLY A 64 -5.94 6.15 0.31
C GLY A 64 -6.11 4.71 0.78
N VAL A 65 -6.06 3.74 -0.14
CA VAL A 65 -6.09 2.31 0.17
C VAL A 65 -4.90 1.90 1.04
N PHE A 66 -3.71 2.41 0.74
CA PHE A 66 -2.50 2.14 1.52
C PHE A 66 -2.65 2.63 2.97
N ILE A 67 -3.13 3.86 3.18
CA ILE A 67 -3.37 4.40 4.52
C ILE A 67 -4.41 3.55 5.27
N GLY A 68 -5.55 3.26 4.65
CA GLY A 68 -6.58 2.41 5.26
C GLY A 68 -6.06 1.02 5.62
N GLY A 69 -5.30 0.39 4.73
CA GLY A 69 -4.64 -0.89 4.96
C GLY A 69 -3.63 -0.85 6.10
N ALA A 70 -2.88 0.25 6.25
CA ALA A 70 -1.93 0.44 7.34
C ALA A 70 -2.64 0.43 8.71
N PHE A 71 -3.76 1.15 8.84
CA PHE A 71 -4.56 1.17 10.05
C PHE A 71 -5.08 -0.24 10.42
N LEU A 72 -5.58 -0.99 9.44
CA LEU A 72 -6.05 -2.36 9.66
C LEU A 72 -4.93 -3.30 10.08
N LEU A 73 -3.76 -3.19 9.45
CA LEU A 73 -2.59 -4.02 9.77
C LEU A 73 -2.06 -3.73 11.16
N VAL A 74 -1.98 -2.45 11.56
CA VAL A 74 -1.62 -2.05 12.93
C VAL A 74 -2.66 -2.57 13.93
N GLY A 75 -3.95 -2.46 13.61
CA GLY A 75 -5.02 -3.01 14.44
C GLY A 75 -4.89 -4.52 14.68
N ASP A 76 -4.61 -5.30 13.63
CA ASP A 76 -4.38 -6.75 13.73
C ASP A 76 -3.16 -7.08 14.60
N ILE A 77 -2.05 -6.34 14.43
CA ILE A 77 -0.84 -6.48 15.26
C ILE A 77 -1.15 -6.21 16.73
N VAL A 78 -1.83 -5.11 17.04
CA VAL A 78 -2.16 -4.72 18.42
C VAL A 78 -3.10 -5.75 19.05
N ARG A 79 -4.13 -6.20 18.32
CA ARG A 79 -5.06 -7.24 18.80
C ARG A 79 -4.35 -8.56 19.09
N ASN A 80 -3.46 -8.99 18.21
CA ASN A 80 -2.69 -10.23 18.39
C ASN A 80 -1.71 -10.16 19.57
N ARG A 81 -1.12 -8.98 19.83
CA ARG A 81 -0.29 -8.77 21.03
C ARG A 81 -1.10 -8.87 22.32
N ARG A 82 -2.28 -8.24 22.39
CA ARG A 82 -3.16 -8.29 23.58
C ARG A 82 -3.61 -9.71 23.91
N ARG A 83 -3.98 -10.51 22.92
CA ARG A 83 -4.38 -11.93 23.10
C ARG A 83 -3.27 -12.80 23.69
N ARG A 84 -2.01 -12.52 23.38
CA ARG A 84 -0.85 -13.26 23.94
C ARG A 84 -0.53 -12.87 25.37
N GLY A 85 -0.84 -11.64 25.80
CA GLY A 85 -0.63 -11.17 27.17
C GLY A 85 -1.65 -11.69 28.18
N GLY A 86 -2.92 -11.85 27.77
CA GLY A 86 -4.01 -12.30 28.67
C GLY A 86 -3.95 -13.78 29.09
N LEU A 87 -3.15 -14.61 28.41
CA LEU A 87 -2.97 -16.02 28.77
C LEU A 87 -1.96 -16.24 29.91
N LYS A 88 -1.30 -15.18 30.40
CA LYS A 88 -0.28 -15.28 31.46
C LYS A 88 -0.78 -15.00 32.88
N THR A 89 -2.05 -14.65 33.07
CA THR A 89 -2.58 -14.20 34.38
C THR A 89 -3.58 -15.17 35.02
N VAL A 90 -3.62 -16.43 34.58
CA VAL A 90 -4.45 -17.48 35.22
C VAL A 90 -3.50 -18.54 35.78
N VAL A 91 -2.96 -18.28 36.97
CA VAL A 91 -2.32 -19.25 37.86
C VAL A 91 -2.90 -19.01 39.24
#